data_AF-A0A918Y2H5-F1
#
_entry.id   AF-A0A918Y2H5-F1
#
_cell.length_a   1.000
_cell.length_b   1.000
_cell.length_c   1.000
_cell.angle_alpha   90.00
_cell.angle_beta   90.00
_cell.angle_gamma   90.00
#
_symmetry.space_group_name_H-M   'P 1'
#
loop_
_entity.id
_entity.type
_entity.pdbx_description
1 polymer ?
#
loop_
_entity_poly.entity_id
_entity_poly.type
_entity_poly.pdbx_seq_one_letter_code
_entity_poly.pdbx_strand_id
1 'polypeptide(L)'
;MSSTSSQRPDRSRDRDGEGRARNARPRDGLGRPLPHGAQGVPRQPEGVVRTPAETVEEAQALLDAGRPFHAHEVFEDAWKSGPRAERGLWRGLAQLAVGLTHAARGNVTGGARLLRRGAGAVEEWSALTGQGGPHGLDLARVVAWARELADAVEDGSAGIVDAAGRAPRLRGEGLSAHG
;
A
#
# COMPACT_ATOMS: atom_id res chain seq x y z
N MET A 1 -54.42 -10.73 -17.86
CA MET A 1 -54.01 -11.89 -17.04
C MET A 1 -52.85 -12.55 -17.78
N SER A 2 -51.61 -12.61 -17.33
CA SER A 2 -51.01 -12.32 -16.03
C SER A 2 -49.53 -12.02 -16.23
N SER A 3 -49.03 -11.03 -15.48
CA SER A 3 -47.60 -10.74 -15.32
C SER A 3 -46.95 -11.82 -14.46
N THR A 4 -45.79 -12.33 -14.84
CA THR A 4 -44.94 -13.11 -13.93
C THR A 4 -43.55 -12.46 -13.89
N SER A 5 -43.35 -11.68 -12.84
CA SER A 5 -42.08 -11.07 -12.46
C SER A 5 -41.17 -12.17 -11.88
N SER A 6 -40.06 -12.50 -12.55
CA SER A 6 -39.06 -13.42 -12.02
C SER A 6 -38.26 -12.76 -10.90
N GLN A 7 -38.53 -13.20 -9.67
CA GLN A 7 -37.87 -12.78 -8.45
C GLN A 7 -36.44 -13.33 -8.41
N ARG A 8 -35.42 -12.45 -8.43
CA ARG A 8 -34.02 -12.81 -8.20
C ARG A 8 -33.81 -13.17 -6.72
N PRO A 9 -33.00 -14.19 -6.38
CA PRO A 9 -32.69 -14.50 -4.99
C PRO A 9 -31.85 -13.37 -4.39
N ASP A 10 -32.40 -12.74 -3.35
CA ASP A 10 -31.76 -11.72 -2.54
C ASP A 10 -30.54 -12.33 -1.82
N ARG A 11 -29.33 -11.91 -2.23
CA ARG A 11 -28.12 -12.09 -1.42
C ARG A 11 -28.22 -11.14 -0.24
N SER A 12 -29.07 -11.49 0.72
CA SER A 12 -29.21 -10.80 1.99
C SER A 12 -27.82 -10.65 2.61
N ARG A 13 -27.37 -9.40 2.71
CA ARG A 13 -26.10 -9.04 3.32
C ARG A 13 -26.26 -9.27 4.81
N ASP A 14 -25.49 -10.21 5.36
CA ASP A 14 -25.47 -10.51 6.78
C ASP A 14 -25.09 -9.25 7.58
N ARG A 15 -26.06 -8.74 8.35
CA ARG A 15 -25.95 -7.52 9.15
C ARG A 15 -26.13 -7.86 10.63
N ASP A 16 -25.43 -7.17 11.52
CA ASP A 16 -25.69 -7.26 12.95
C ASP A 16 -26.97 -6.52 13.36
N GLY A 17 -27.34 -6.61 14.64
CA GLY A 17 -28.52 -5.95 15.18
C GLY A 17 -28.49 -4.42 15.07
N GLU A 18 -27.35 -3.83 14.71
CA GLU A 18 -27.15 -2.40 14.47
C GLU A 18 -27.02 -2.06 12.97
N GLY A 19 -27.20 -3.05 12.08
CA GLY A 19 -27.18 -2.85 10.63
C GLY A 19 -25.78 -2.80 10.01
N ARG A 20 -24.72 -3.08 10.78
CA ARG A 20 -23.33 -3.15 10.26
C ARG A 20 -23.09 -4.48 9.57
N ALA A 21 -22.36 -4.45 8.46
CA ALA A 21 -22.01 -5.67 7.72
C ALA A 21 -21.15 -6.59 8.60
N ARG A 22 -21.66 -7.77 8.96
CA ARG A 22 -20.97 -8.78 9.78
C ARG A 22 -19.78 -9.45 9.08
N ASN A 23 -19.57 -9.16 7.81
CA ASN A 23 -18.70 -9.94 6.95
C ASN A 23 -17.27 -9.38 6.88
N ALA A 24 -16.58 -9.33 8.02
CA ALA A 24 -15.11 -9.18 8.00
C ALA A 24 -14.49 -10.56 7.82
N ARG A 25 -14.63 -11.16 6.62
CA ARG A 25 -13.86 -12.37 6.29
C ARG A 25 -12.37 -12.09 6.59
N PRO A 26 -11.67 -13.02 7.27
CA PRO A 26 -10.25 -12.87 7.52
C PRO A 26 -9.51 -12.65 6.20
N ARG A 27 -8.44 -11.86 6.22
CA ARG A 27 -7.65 -11.54 5.03
C ARG A 27 -6.18 -11.87 5.26
N ASP A 28 -5.45 -12.18 4.20
CA ASP A 28 -3.99 -12.31 4.29
C ASP A 28 -3.29 -10.94 4.35
N GLY A 29 -1.96 -10.93 4.43
CA GLY A 29 -1.15 -9.70 4.45
C GLY A 29 -1.25 -8.86 3.17
N LEU A 30 -1.73 -9.46 2.08
CA LEU A 30 -2.04 -8.74 0.85
C LEU A 30 -3.49 -8.27 0.81
N GLY A 31 -4.34 -8.55 1.80
CA GLY A 31 -5.76 -8.17 1.83
C GLY A 31 -6.71 -9.07 1.04
N ARG A 32 -6.25 -10.24 0.55
CA ARG A 32 -7.12 -11.22 -0.14
C ARG A 32 -8.00 -11.94 0.89
N PRO A 33 -9.31 -12.16 0.62
CA PRO A 33 -10.17 -12.91 1.53
C PRO A 33 -9.68 -14.34 1.73
N LEU A 34 -9.68 -14.80 2.98
CA LEU A 34 -9.38 -16.17 3.37
C LEU A 34 -10.67 -16.99 3.57
N PRO A 35 -10.57 -18.33 3.60
CA PRO A 35 -11.66 -19.19 4.05
C PRO A 35 -12.15 -18.83 5.46
N HIS A 36 -13.42 -19.09 5.76
CA HIS A 36 -13.93 -18.92 7.12
C HIS A 36 -13.20 -19.84 8.10
N GLY A 37 -12.90 -19.35 9.30
CA GLY A 37 -12.14 -20.09 10.32
C GLY A 37 -10.62 -19.99 10.15
N ALA A 38 -10.10 -19.49 9.03
CA ALA A 38 -8.68 -19.18 8.91
C ALA A 38 -8.32 -17.96 9.77
N GLN A 39 -7.12 -17.97 10.36
CA GLN A 39 -6.58 -16.77 11.01
C GLN A 39 -6.12 -15.78 9.93
N GLY A 40 -6.77 -14.62 9.91
CA GLY A 40 -6.36 -13.50 9.05
C GLY A 40 -5.42 -12.55 9.76
N VAL A 41 -4.76 -11.71 8.98
CA VAL A 41 -4.02 -10.56 9.49
C VAL A 41 -5.01 -9.48 9.92
N PRO A 42 -4.94 -8.97 11.16
CA PRO A 42 -5.77 -7.85 11.59
C PRO A 42 -5.60 -6.65 10.67
N ARG A 43 -6.68 -5.89 10.44
CA ARG A 43 -6.58 -4.58 9.78
C ARG A 43 -5.78 -3.64 10.66
N GLN A 44 -5.05 -2.72 10.04
CA GLN A 44 -4.46 -1.62 10.81
C GLN A 44 -5.59 -0.78 11.42
N PRO A 45 -5.43 -0.24 12.64
CA PRO A 45 -6.35 0.75 13.16
C PRO A 45 -6.36 1.98 12.24
N GLU A 46 -7.54 2.35 11.77
CA GLU A 46 -7.75 3.52 10.90
C GLU A 46 -7.64 4.82 11.70
N GLY A 47 -7.05 5.87 11.11
CA GLY A 47 -7.03 7.21 11.70
C GLY A 47 -6.04 7.40 12.85
N VAL A 48 -5.03 6.53 12.94
CA VAL A 48 -3.95 6.68 13.92
C VAL A 48 -3.00 7.78 13.45
N VAL A 49 -2.98 8.88 14.19
CA VAL A 49 -2.04 9.98 13.96
C VAL A 49 -0.64 9.55 14.38
N ARG A 50 0.28 9.52 13.42
CA ARG A 50 1.71 9.25 13.62
C ARG A 50 2.51 10.47 13.22
N THR A 51 3.68 10.65 13.84
CA THR A 51 4.70 11.55 13.30
C THR A 51 5.20 11.02 11.95
N PRO A 52 5.81 11.86 11.10
CA PRO A 52 6.43 11.38 9.87
C PRO A 52 7.47 10.29 10.08
N ALA A 53 8.29 10.37 11.13
CA ALA A 53 9.32 9.37 11.43
C ALA A 53 8.69 8.01 11.79
N GLU A 54 7.68 8.00 12.66
CA GLU A 54 6.92 6.80 13.04
C GLU A 54 6.15 6.22 11.84
N THR A 55 5.61 7.07 10.97
CA THR A 55 4.96 6.65 9.73
C THR A 55 5.91 5.85 8.85
N VAL A 56 7.13 6.35 8.65
CA VAL A 56 8.16 5.67 7.84
C VAL A 56 8.61 4.36 8.49
N GLU A 57 8.79 4.35 9.81
CA GLU A 57 9.21 3.15 10.56
C GLU A 57 8.15 2.05 10.52
N GLU A 58 6.90 2.38 10.83
CA GLU A 58 5.78 1.43 10.77
C GLU A 58 5.59 0.90 9.34
N ALA A 59 5.65 1.78 8.33
CA ALA A 59 5.54 1.36 6.94
C ALA A 59 6.68 0.42 6.52
N GLN A 60 7.93 0.67 6.95
CA GLN A 60 9.07 -0.23 6.68
C GLN A 60 8.83 -1.60 7.32
N ALA A 61 8.43 -1.65 8.59
CA ALA A 61 8.17 -2.91 9.29
C ALA A 61 7.09 -3.74 8.60
N LEU A 62 6.03 -3.09 8.10
CA LEU A 62 4.97 -3.75 7.34
C LEU A 62 5.44 -4.26 5.98
N LEU A 63 6.24 -3.46 5.27
CA LEU A 63 6.84 -3.85 4.00
C LEU A 63 7.76 -5.07 4.17
N ASP A 64 8.62 -5.06 5.18
CA ASP A 64 9.52 -6.17 5.53
C ASP A 64 8.75 -7.45 5.88
N ALA A 65 7.58 -7.30 6.51
CA ALA A 65 6.68 -8.41 6.83
C ALA A 65 5.82 -8.88 5.64
N GLY A 66 6.03 -8.36 4.42
CA GLY A 66 5.25 -8.71 3.24
C GLY A 66 3.80 -8.22 3.30
N ARG A 67 3.55 -7.10 4.00
CA ARG A 67 2.23 -6.48 4.20
C ARG A 67 2.13 -5.11 3.52
N PRO A 68 2.35 -5.01 2.20
CA PRO A 68 2.33 -3.74 1.47
C PRO A 68 0.95 -3.07 1.46
N PHE A 69 -0.14 -3.82 1.61
CA PHE A 69 -1.48 -3.23 1.72
C PHE A 69 -1.65 -2.45 3.03
N HIS A 70 -1.14 -2.99 4.14
CA HIS A 70 -1.15 -2.29 5.42
C HIS A 70 -0.19 -1.08 5.41
N ALA A 71 0.96 -1.18 4.75
CA ALA A 71 1.86 -0.04 4.57
C ALA A 71 1.18 1.09 3.75
N HIS A 72 0.37 0.74 2.74
CA HIS A 72 -0.45 1.70 2.01
C HIS A 72 -1.41 2.45 2.94
N GLU A 73 -2.10 1.76 3.86
CA GLU A 73 -3.01 2.37 4.83
C GLU A 73 -2.26 3.38 5.72
N VAL A 74 -1.04 3.04 6.19
CA VAL A 74 -0.20 3.94 6.99
C VAL A 74 0.18 5.21 6.24
N PHE A 75 0.59 5.10 4.98
CA PHE A 75 0.90 6.28 4.17
C PHE A 75 -0.35 7.08 3.79
N GLU A 76 -1.50 6.43 3.61
CA GLU A 76 -2.77 7.10 3.33
C GLU A 76 -3.23 7.94 4.53
N ASP A 77 -3.08 7.42 5.75
CA ASP A 77 -3.35 8.17 6.98
C ASP A 77 -2.46 9.42 7.05
N ALA A 78 -1.15 9.28 6.84
CA ALA A 78 -0.23 10.41 6.79
C ALA A 78 -0.57 11.43 5.68
N TRP A 79 -1.06 10.97 4.53
CA TRP A 79 -1.56 11.86 3.47
C TRP A 79 -2.78 12.67 3.91
N LYS A 80 -3.72 12.04 4.64
CA LYS A 80 -4.97 12.67 5.10
C LYS A 80 -4.75 13.62 6.27
N SER A 81 -3.93 13.24 7.24
CA SER A 81 -3.72 14.00 8.49
C SER A 81 -2.49 14.90 8.49
N GLY A 82 -1.52 14.65 7.60
CA GLY A 82 -0.24 15.35 7.59
C GLY A 82 -0.25 16.76 6.98
N PRO A 83 0.89 17.47 7.04
CA PRO A 83 1.03 18.81 6.51
C PRO A 83 0.69 18.89 5.01
N ARG A 84 0.01 19.96 4.59
CA ARG A 84 -0.37 20.16 3.18
C ARG A 84 0.81 20.09 2.22
N ALA A 85 1.98 20.58 2.64
CA ALA A 85 3.21 20.57 1.85
C ALA A 85 3.70 19.16 1.52
N GLU A 86 3.40 18.15 2.35
CA GLU A 86 3.90 16.77 2.18
C GLU A 86 2.86 15.83 1.56
N ARG A 87 1.65 16.32 1.25
CA ARG A 87 0.58 15.47 0.70
C ARG A 87 0.98 14.74 -0.58
N GLY A 88 1.78 15.40 -1.43
CA GLY A 88 2.31 14.80 -2.66
C GLY A 88 3.18 13.58 -2.37
N LEU A 89 4.13 13.72 -1.42
CA LEU A 89 5.01 12.66 -0.96
C LEU A 89 4.21 11.47 -0.41
N TRP A 90 3.36 11.70 0.60
CA TRP A 90 2.61 10.62 1.26
C TRP A 90 1.68 9.89 0.29
N ARG A 91 1.03 10.62 -0.62
CA ARG A 91 0.22 10.02 -1.69
C ARG A 91 1.06 9.17 -2.64
N GLY A 92 2.25 9.63 -3.01
CA GLY A 92 3.18 8.87 -3.85
C GLY A 92 3.60 7.56 -3.20
N LEU A 93 4.04 7.61 -1.93
CA LEU A 93 4.41 6.42 -1.15
C LEU A 93 3.24 5.44 -0.96
N ALA A 94 2.03 5.95 -0.70
CA ALA A 94 0.83 5.13 -0.65
C ALA A 94 0.56 4.41 -1.99
N GLN A 95 0.79 5.07 -3.14
CA GLN A 95 0.66 4.47 -4.47
C GLN A 95 1.70 3.38 -4.72
N LEU A 96 2.94 3.58 -4.27
CA LEU A 96 4.00 2.58 -4.37
C LEU A 96 3.64 1.30 -3.60
N ALA A 97 3.20 1.43 -2.35
CA ALA A 97 2.83 0.31 -1.50
C ALA A 97 1.63 -0.50 -2.09
N VAL A 98 0.59 0.18 -2.58
CA VAL A 98 -0.53 -0.52 -3.23
C VAL A 98 -0.14 -1.07 -4.61
N GLY A 99 0.81 -0.44 -5.33
CA GLY A 99 1.41 -0.99 -6.55
C GLY A 99 2.10 -2.34 -6.31
N LEU A 100 2.94 -2.43 -5.27
CA LEU A 100 3.55 -3.68 -4.82
C LEU A 100 2.49 -4.72 -4.43
N THR A 101 1.43 -4.31 -3.74
CA THR A 101 0.29 -5.19 -3.40
C THR A 101 -0.35 -5.80 -4.65
N HIS A 102 -0.58 -4.98 -5.68
CA HIS A 102 -1.17 -5.44 -6.94
C HIS A 102 -0.24 -6.39 -7.70
N ALA A 103 1.05 -6.06 -7.77
CA ALA A 103 2.06 -6.92 -8.39
C ALA A 103 2.15 -8.29 -7.70
N ALA A 104 2.20 -8.32 -6.36
CA ALA A 104 2.22 -9.54 -5.55
C ALA A 104 0.93 -10.38 -5.67
N ARG A 105 -0.18 -9.77 -6.08
CA ARG A 105 -1.45 -10.46 -6.39
C ARG A 105 -1.53 -10.94 -7.85
N GLY A 106 -0.48 -10.76 -8.65
CA GLY A 106 -0.43 -11.13 -10.07
C GLY A 106 -1.14 -10.14 -11.01
N ASN A 107 -1.52 -8.96 -10.53
CA ASN A 107 -2.07 -7.91 -11.38
C ASN A 107 -0.92 -7.09 -11.98
N VAL A 108 -0.36 -7.61 -13.08
CA VAL A 108 0.79 -7.04 -13.80
C VAL A 108 0.53 -5.59 -14.20
N THR A 109 -0.50 -5.35 -15.03
CA THR A 109 -0.80 -4.02 -15.58
C THR A 109 -1.13 -3.00 -14.48
N GLY A 110 -1.94 -3.40 -13.49
CA GLY A 110 -2.32 -2.52 -12.40
C GLY A 110 -1.16 -2.21 -11.46
N GLY A 111 -0.34 -3.22 -11.14
CA GLY A 111 0.83 -3.08 -10.27
C GLY A 111 1.87 -2.14 -10.86
N ALA A 112 2.32 -2.41 -12.09
CA ALA A 112 3.32 -1.59 -12.77
C ALA A 112 2.86 -0.14 -12.96
N ARG A 113 1.59 0.07 -13.37
CA ARG A 113 1.03 1.42 -13.51
C ARG A 113 1.05 2.21 -12.20
N LEU A 114 0.71 1.59 -11.08
CA LEU A 114 0.69 2.24 -9.77
C LEU A 114 2.10 2.55 -9.27
N LEU A 115 3.05 1.62 -9.47
CA LEU A 115 4.46 1.83 -9.15
C LEU A 115 5.04 3.03 -9.91
N ARG A 116 4.85 3.09 -11.24
CA ARG A 116 5.31 4.23 -12.06
C ARG A 116 4.67 5.55 -11.64
N ARG A 117 3.36 5.54 -11.37
CA ARG A 117 2.64 6.74 -10.93
C ARG A 117 3.12 7.23 -9.57
N GLY A 118 3.32 6.33 -8.61
CA GLY A 118 3.84 6.67 -7.29
C GLY A 118 5.25 7.22 -7.38
N ALA A 119 6.12 6.63 -8.21
CA ALA A 119 7.47 7.11 -8.46
C ALA A 119 7.47 8.54 -9.00
N GLY A 120 6.67 8.81 -10.05
CA GLY A 120 6.55 10.15 -10.62
C GLY A 120 6.01 11.19 -9.61
N ALA A 121 5.06 10.80 -8.75
CA ALA A 121 4.54 11.70 -7.71
C ALA A 121 5.61 12.05 -6.64
N VAL A 122 6.45 11.09 -6.27
CA VAL A 122 7.56 11.32 -5.32
C VAL A 122 8.62 12.22 -5.95
N GLU A 123 9.00 11.99 -7.20
CA GLU A 123 9.96 12.84 -7.93
C GLU A 123 9.44 14.27 -8.12
N GLU A 124 8.18 14.42 -8.54
CA GLU A 124 7.54 15.74 -8.69
C GLU A 124 7.57 16.51 -7.37
N TRP A 125 7.21 15.85 -6.27
CA TRP A 125 7.26 16.46 -4.95
C TRP A 125 8.69 16.87 -4.54
N SER A 126 9.67 15.99 -4.77
CA SER A 126 11.08 16.28 -4.46
C SER A 126 11.61 17.45 -5.28
N ALA A 127 11.30 17.51 -6.57
CA ALA A 127 11.70 18.59 -7.46
C ALA A 127 11.06 19.94 -7.06
N LEU A 128 9.79 19.95 -6.67
CA LEU A 128 9.08 21.16 -6.25
C LEU A 128 9.57 21.72 -4.91
N THR A 129 10.01 20.85 -4.00
CA THR A 129 10.44 21.23 -2.64
C THR A 129 11.95 21.38 -2.49
N GLY A 130 12.72 20.82 -3.42
CA GLY A 130 14.18 20.70 -3.30
C GLY A 130 14.63 19.70 -2.23
N GLN A 131 13.72 18.90 -1.66
CA GLN A 131 14.02 17.94 -0.60
C GLN A 131 14.25 16.54 -1.16
N GLY A 132 15.46 15.99 -0.96
CA GLY A 132 15.82 14.65 -1.43
C GLY A 132 15.64 13.54 -0.38
N GLY A 133 15.56 13.88 0.90
CA GLY A 133 15.45 12.89 1.99
C GLY A 133 14.75 13.38 3.26
N PRO A 134 13.51 13.89 3.15
CA PRO A 134 12.73 14.26 4.33
C PRO A 134 12.52 13.03 5.23
N HIS A 135 12.50 13.22 6.55
CA HIS A 135 12.18 12.17 7.52
C HIS A 135 13.09 10.93 7.43
N GLY A 136 14.31 11.10 6.91
CA GLY A 136 15.29 10.03 6.70
C GLY A 136 15.02 9.14 5.49
N LEU A 137 14.04 9.49 4.64
CA LEU A 137 13.75 8.75 3.41
C LEU A 137 14.88 8.88 2.38
N ASP A 138 15.14 7.82 1.63
CA ASP A 138 15.98 7.86 0.41
C ASP A 138 15.06 7.84 -0.81
N LEU A 139 14.56 9.03 -1.19
CA LEU A 139 13.54 9.14 -2.24
C LEU A 139 14.08 8.68 -3.60
N ALA A 140 15.35 8.95 -3.89
CA ALA A 140 15.99 8.53 -5.13
C ALA A 140 16.01 7.00 -5.26
N ARG A 141 16.41 6.29 -4.20
CA ARG A 141 16.41 4.82 -4.17
C ARG A 141 15.01 4.25 -4.27
N VAL A 142 14.04 4.81 -3.54
CA VAL A 142 12.64 4.35 -3.57
C VAL A 142 12.06 4.52 -4.98
N VAL A 143 12.34 5.63 -5.66
CA VAL A 143 11.91 5.88 -7.04
C VAL A 143 12.55 4.90 -8.02
N ALA A 144 13.86 4.67 -7.91
CA ALA A 144 14.58 3.71 -8.75
C ALA A 144 14.00 2.30 -8.60
N TRP A 145 13.84 1.85 -7.35
CA TRP A 145 13.20 0.57 -7.01
C TRP A 145 11.82 0.42 -7.66
N ALA A 146 10.98 1.45 -7.56
CA ALA A 146 9.62 1.39 -8.07
C ALA A 146 9.58 1.22 -9.60
N ARG A 147 10.49 1.91 -10.31
CA ARG A 147 10.61 1.80 -11.77
C ARG A 147 11.15 0.44 -12.19
N GLU A 148 12.22 -0.02 -11.56
CA GLU A 148 12.82 -1.34 -11.81
C GLU A 148 11.82 -2.48 -11.56
N LEU A 149 11.05 -2.41 -10.47
CA LEU A 149 10.00 -3.39 -10.21
C LEU A 149 8.87 -3.31 -11.24
N ALA A 150 8.48 -2.11 -11.68
CA ALA A 150 7.45 -1.96 -12.70
C ALA A 150 7.89 -2.58 -14.04
N ASP A 151 9.14 -2.33 -14.46
CA ASP A 151 9.74 -2.91 -15.66
C ASP A 151 9.75 -4.45 -15.56
N ALA A 152 10.29 -4.98 -14.47
CA ALA A 152 10.40 -6.42 -14.25
C ALA A 152 9.03 -7.15 -14.18
N VAL A 153 8.00 -6.47 -13.68
CA VAL A 153 6.64 -7.00 -13.65
C VAL A 153 6.01 -7.02 -15.04
N GLU A 154 6.23 -6.00 -15.86
CA GLU A 154 5.68 -5.90 -17.22
C GLU A 154 6.36 -6.85 -18.21
N ASP A 155 7.68 -7.01 -18.11
CA ASP A 155 8.46 -7.91 -18.98
C ASP A 155 8.43 -9.38 -18.49
N GLY A 156 7.88 -9.62 -17.30
CA GLY A 156 7.71 -10.95 -16.70
C GLY A 156 8.97 -11.51 -16.01
N SER A 157 10.10 -10.80 -16.02
CA SER A 157 11.34 -11.20 -15.35
C SER A 157 11.22 -11.26 -13.83
N ALA A 158 10.24 -10.54 -13.25
CA ALA A 158 9.93 -10.61 -11.82
C ALA A 158 9.27 -11.94 -11.40
N GLY A 159 8.70 -12.71 -12.35
CA GLY A 159 7.93 -13.92 -12.03
C GLY A 159 6.80 -13.65 -11.03
N ILE A 160 6.63 -14.55 -10.06
CA ILE A 160 5.73 -14.30 -8.92
C ILE A 160 6.42 -13.32 -7.97
N VAL A 161 5.82 -12.14 -7.78
CA VAL A 161 6.36 -11.11 -6.90
C VAL A 161 6.17 -11.51 -5.44
N ASP A 162 7.27 -11.88 -4.78
CA ASP A 162 7.34 -11.95 -3.31
C ASP A 162 7.36 -10.54 -2.72
N ALA A 163 6.29 -10.17 -2.00
CA ALA A 163 6.13 -8.83 -1.46
C ALA A 163 7.22 -8.46 -0.44
N ALA A 164 7.66 -9.39 0.40
CA ALA A 164 8.68 -9.13 1.41
C ALA A 164 10.07 -9.02 0.76
N GLY A 165 10.43 -10.00 -0.07
CA GLY A 165 11.71 -10.02 -0.78
C GLY A 165 11.89 -8.89 -1.81
N ARG A 166 10.79 -8.29 -2.29
CA ARG A 166 10.82 -7.14 -3.22
C ARG A 166 10.51 -5.81 -2.54
N ALA A 167 10.38 -5.76 -1.22
CA ALA A 167 10.06 -4.51 -0.53
C ALA A 167 11.27 -3.54 -0.55
N PRO A 168 11.04 -2.22 -0.71
CA PRO A 168 12.13 -1.25 -0.70
C PRO A 168 12.67 -1.02 0.70
N ARG A 169 13.92 -0.58 0.78
CA ARG A 169 14.42 0.16 1.95
C ARG A 169 14.03 1.63 1.78
N LEU A 170 13.14 2.09 2.65
CA LEU A 170 12.59 3.44 2.62
C LEU A 170 13.62 4.48 3.06
N ARG A 171 14.47 4.12 4.03
CA ARG A 171 15.53 4.98 4.55
C ARG A 171 16.87 4.61 3.89
N GLY A 172 17.73 5.61 3.71
CA GLY A 172 19.12 5.39 3.34
C GLY A 172 19.89 4.79 4.52
N GLU A 173 20.91 3.98 4.24
CA GLU A 173 21.87 3.64 5.30
C GLU A 173 22.51 4.95 5.74
N GLY A 174 22.28 5.33 7.01
CA GLY A 174 22.95 6.48 7.57
C GLY A 174 24.45 6.26 7.46
N LEU A 175 25.19 7.20 6.88
CA LEU A 175 26.56 7.38 7.32
C LEU A 175 26.46 7.60 8.83
N SER A 176 26.77 6.56 9.60
CA SER A 176 27.15 6.71 11.00
C SER A 176 28.29 7.72 11.00
N ALA A 177 27.98 8.96 11.35
CA ALA A 177 28.99 9.93 11.72
C ALA A 177 29.62 9.39 13.01
N HIS A 178 30.68 8.60 12.86
CA HIS A 178 31.63 8.38 13.93
C HIS A 178 32.36 9.70 14.14
N GLY A 179 31.98 10.38 15.23
CA GLY A 179 32.82 11.38 15.88
C GLY A 179 33.95 10.73 16.66
#